data_AF-W2WQP2-F1
#
_entry.id   AF-W2WQP2-F1
#
_cell.length_a   1.000
_cell.length_b   1.000
_cell.length_c   1.000
_cell.angle_alpha   90.00
_cell.angle_beta   90.00
_cell.angle_gamma   90.00
#
_symmetry.space_group_name_H-M   'P 1'
#
loop_
_entity.id
_entity.type
_entity.pdbx_description
1 polymer ?
#
loop_
_entity_poly.entity_id
_entity_poly.type
_entity_poly.pdbx_seq_one_letter_code
_entity_poly.pdbx_strand_id
1 'polypeptide(L)'
;NVEERAINLSDAKQWIKTMFKNWYQKWLTMRHEKAAKELANDVSPGTIEKMLQNKAFQRDMFKKWNKYRMEDIKLKLGENMNNADVAAMLLNYVQNYRVYRNKGWKVVQ
;
A
#
# COMPACT_ATOMS: atom_id res chain seq x y z
N ASN A 1 -17.95 -0.76 -21.23
CA ASN A 1 -17.66 -1.61 -20.06
C ASN A 1 -16.76 -0.91 -19.05
N VAL A 2 -17.28 0.12 -18.38
CA VAL A 2 -16.60 0.82 -17.28
C VAL A 2 -16.89 0.13 -15.93
N GLU A 3 -17.85 -0.79 -15.92
CA GLU A 3 -18.42 -1.43 -14.73
C GLU A 3 -17.51 -2.50 -14.08
N GLU A 4 -16.57 -3.09 -14.81
CA GLU A 4 -15.64 -4.09 -14.23
C GLU A 4 -14.42 -3.48 -13.50
N ARG A 5 -14.24 -2.15 -13.54
CA ARG A 5 -13.14 -1.46 -12.82
C ARG A 5 -13.56 -0.88 -11.47
N ALA A 6 -14.85 -0.90 -11.18
CA ALA A 6 -15.35 -0.64 -9.84
C ALA A 6 -15.17 -1.92 -9.00
N ILE A 7 -13.92 -2.27 -8.70
CA ILE A 7 -13.63 -3.04 -7.49
C ILE A 7 -14.29 -2.23 -6.39
N ASN A 8 -15.43 -2.72 -5.90
CA ASN A 8 -16.40 -1.99 -5.08
C ASN A 8 -15.65 -1.11 -4.06
N LEU A 9 -15.67 0.20 -4.26
CA LEU A 9 -14.97 1.15 -3.38
C LEU A 9 -15.44 0.97 -1.92
N SER A 10 -16.69 0.54 -1.74
CA SER A 10 -17.26 0.10 -0.48
C SER A 10 -16.53 -1.11 0.11
N ASP A 11 -16.28 -2.16 -0.69
CA ASP A 11 -15.59 -3.38 -0.27
C ASP A 11 -14.11 -3.09 0.03
N ALA A 12 -13.46 -2.24 -0.77
CA ALA A 12 -12.09 -1.78 -0.50
C ALA A 12 -12.03 -0.97 0.81
N LYS A 13 -12.95 -0.01 1.02
CA LYS A 13 -13.03 0.79 2.24
C LYS A 13 -13.38 -0.05 3.47
N GLN A 14 -14.31 -0.98 3.37
CA GLN A 14 -14.68 -1.91 4.45
C GLN A 14 -13.54 -2.89 4.76
N TRP A 15 -12.85 -3.39 3.74
CA TRP A 15 -11.69 -4.26 3.91
C TRP A 15 -10.54 -3.50 4.58
N ILE A 16 -10.23 -2.27 4.13
CA ILE A 16 -9.28 -1.37 4.80
C ILE A 16 -9.72 -1.21 6.26
N LYS A 17 -10.96 -0.80 6.53
CA LYS A 17 -11.46 -0.61 7.90
C LYS A 17 -11.29 -1.87 8.78
N THR A 18 -11.61 -3.04 8.26
CA THR A 18 -11.51 -4.33 8.97
C THR A 18 -10.06 -4.75 9.22
N MET A 19 -9.21 -4.69 8.19
CA MET A 19 -7.80 -5.08 8.29
C MET A 19 -7.02 -4.15 9.22
N PHE A 20 -7.39 -2.87 9.28
CA PHE A 20 -6.76 -1.88 10.16
C PHE A 20 -7.20 -2.03 11.62
N LYS A 21 -8.47 -2.36 11.89
CA LYS A 21 -8.97 -2.59 13.26
C LYS A 21 -8.20 -3.70 13.98
N ASN A 22 -7.87 -4.78 13.28
CA ASN A 22 -7.15 -5.92 13.85
C ASN A 22 -5.63 -5.68 14.02
N TRP A 23 -5.05 -4.71 13.30
CA TRP A 23 -3.61 -4.42 13.33
C TRP A 23 -3.22 -3.29 14.30
N TYR A 24 -4.12 -2.32 14.53
CA TYR A 24 -3.91 -1.21 15.45
C TYR A 24 -3.69 -1.66 16.92
N GLN A 25 -4.32 -2.76 17.33
CA GLN A 25 -4.21 -3.28 18.69
C GLN A 25 -2.80 -3.80 19.05
N LYS A 26 -1.93 -4.08 18.05
CA LYS A 26 -0.72 -4.87 18.32
C LYS A 26 0.54 -4.09 18.68
N TRP A 27 0.68 -2.77 18.49
CA TRP A 27 1.95 -2.10 18.88
C TRP A 27 1.85 -0.57 19.07
N LEU A 28 2.08 -0.14 20.31
CA LEU A 28 2.78 1.09 20.67
C LEU A 28 4.25 0.73 20.89
N THR A 29 5.16 1.52 20.29
CA THR A 29 6.63 1.56 20.45
C THR A 29 7.49 0.63 19.57
N MET A 30 8.12 1.16 18.53
CA MET A 30 9.54 0.88 18.21
C MET A 30 9.83 1.51 16.85
N ARG A 31 10.71 2.52 16.86
CA ARG A 31 11.04 3.32 15.69
C ARG A 31 12.50 3.13 15.34
N HIS A 32 12.75 2.75 14.07
CA HIS A 32 13.98 3.10 13.37
C HIS A 32 13.78 4.47 12.71
N GLU A 33 14.55 5.46 13.11
CA GLU A 33 14.38 6.87 12.70
C GLU A 33 14.71 7.12 11.22
N LYS A 34 15.62 6.32 10.65
CA LYS A 34 16.08 6.44 9.26
C LYS A 34 15.04 5.96 8.24
N ALA A 35 14.44 4.78 8.46
CA ALA A 35 13.40 4.24 7.60
C ALA A 35 12.14 5.13 7.57
N ALA A 36 11.84 5.81 8.68
CA ALA A 36 10.71 6.74 8.76
C ALA A 36 10.90 8.03 7.94
N LYS A 37 12.15 8.46 7.71
CA LYS A 37 12.47 9.60 6.84
C LYS A 37 12.41 9.20 5.36
N GLU A 38 13.01 8.07 4.99
CA GLU A 38 12.97 7.56 3.60
C GLU A 38 11.52 7.27 3.16
N LEU A 39 10.73 6.66 4.04
CA LEU A 39 9.31 6.42 3.79
C LEU A 39 8.51 7.73 3.57
N ALA A 40 8.82 8.80 4.28
CA ALA A 40 8.12 10.07 4.12
C ALA A 40 8.29 10.66 2.71
N ASN A 41 9.46 10.45 2.09
CA ASN A 41 9.69 10.82 0.70
C ASN A 41 8.95 9.87 -0.26
N ASP A 42 9.00 8.56 0.02
CA ASP A 42 8.39 7.52 -0.81
C ASP A 42 6.84 7.55 -0.83
N VAL A 43 6.20 8.22 0.14
CA VAL A 43 4.74 8.42 0.21
C VAL A 43 4.33 9.90 0.09
N SER A 44 5.26 10.77 -0.33
CA SER A 44 4.97 12.19 -0.55
C SER A 44 3.88 12.36 -1.62
N PRO A 45 3.06 13.44 -1.57
CA PRO A 45 1.97 13.65 -2.52
C PRO A 45 2.41 13.56 -3.99
N GLY A 46 3.53 14.19 -4.36
CA GLY A 46 4.05 14.13 -5.73
C GLY A 46 4.53 12.72 -6.13
N THR A 47 5.03 11.92 -5.19
CA THR A 47 5.39 10.52 -5.46
C THR A 47 4.14 9.68 -5.67
N ILE A 48 3.11 9.87 -4.84
CA ILE A 48 1.83 9.18 -4.96
C ILE A 48 1.14 9.52 -6.29
N GLU A 49 1.08 10.80 -6.66
CA GLU A 49 0.53 11.24 -7.94
C GLU A 49 1.25 10.56 -9.12
N LYS A 50 2.59 10.53 -9.08
CA LYS A 50 3.40 9.84 -10.09
C LYS A 50 3.13 8.33 -10.12
N MET A 51 2.90 7.71 -8.96
CA MET A 51 2.50 6.30 -8.87
C MET A 51 1.10 6.04 -9.44
N LEU A 52 0.17 7.00 -9.33
CA LEU A 52 -1.16 6.89 -9.94
C LEU A 52 -1.10 7.00 -11.47
N GLN A 53 -0.20 7.84 -11.99
CA GLN A 53 -0.07 8.10 -13.43
C GLN A 53 0.83 7.10 -14.16
N ASN A 54 1.85 6.53 -13.50
CA ASN A 54 2.86 5.68 -14.13
C ASN A 54 2.95 4.30 -13.46
N LYS A 55 2.44 3.27 -14.16
CA LYS A 55 2.44 1.88 -13.67
C LYS A 55 3.84 1.29 -13.47
N ALA A 56 4.82 1.64 -14.30
CA ALA A 56 6.19 1.13 -14.14
C ALA A 56 6.82 1.71 -12.87
N PHE A 57 6.68 3.02 -12.68
CA PHE A 57 7.12 3.70 -11.46
C PHE A 57 6.40 3.17 -10.22
N GLN A 58 5.09 2.95 -10.30
CA GLN A 58 4.29 2.34 -9.22
C GLN A 58 4.86 0.99 -8.78
N ARG A 59 5.18 0.09 -9.73
CA ARG A 59 5.75 -1.23 -9.43
C ARG A 59 7.10 -1.13 -8.72
N ASP A 60 7.95 -0.20 -9.12
CA ASP A 60 9.24 0.00 -8.47
C ASP A 60 9.09 0.57 -7.06
N MET A 61 8.14 1.47 -6.86
CA MET A 61 7.80 1.97 -5.53
C MET A 61 7.23 0.87 -4.63
N PHE A 62 6.39 -0.04 -5.15
CA PHE A 62 5.94 -1.20 -4.38
C PHE A 62 7.08 -2.11 -3.92
N LYS A 63 8.13 -2.31 -4.74
CA LYS A 63 9.33 -3.06 -4.31
C LYS A 63 10.05 -2.35 -3.17
N LYS A 64 10.13 -1.01 -3.19
CA LYS A 64 10.70 -0.24 -2.06
C LYS A 64 9.84 -0.38 -0.81
N TRP A 65 8.52 -0.30 -0.98
CA TRP A 65 7.56 -0.41 0.11
C TRP A 65 7.61 -1.75 0.84
N ASN A 66 8.05 -2.83 0.19
CA ASN A 66 8.26 -4.14 0.83
C ASN A 66 9.31 -4.10 1.97
N LYS A 67 10.15 -3.07 2.03
CA LYS A 67 11.11 -2.86 3.12
C LYS A 67 10.49 -2.24 4.37
N TYR A 68 9.31 -1.63 4.23
CA TYR A 68 8.61 -0.97 5.33
C TYR A 68 7.48 -1.85 5.84
N ARG A 69 7.11 -1.66 7.11
CA ARG A 69 5.90 -2.26 7.64
C ARG A 69 4.70 -1.55 7.02
N MET A 70 3.60 -2.28 6.84
CA MET A 70 2.42 -1.65 6.25
C MET A 70 1.79 -0.62 7.14
N GLU A 71 1.91 -0.79 8.45
CA GLU A 71 1.45 0.16 9.44
C GLU A 71 2.17 1.50 9.26
N ASP A 72 3.48 1.49 9.00
CA ASP A 72 4.25 2.71 8.72
C ASP A 72 3.79 3.38 7.42
N ILE A 73 3.64 2.59 6.35
CA ILE A 73 3.15 3.07 5.05
C ILE A 73 1.78 3.72 5.21
N LYS A 74 0.86 3.07 5.93
CA LYS A 74 -0.49 3.57 6.21
C LYS A 74 -0.47 4.85 7.03
N LEU A 75 0.31 4.88 8.12
CA LEU A 75 0.45 6.05 8.98
C LEU A 75 0.95 7.26 8.19
N LYS A 76 1.90 7.03 7.27
CA LYS A 76 2.47 8.09 6.44
C LYS A 76 1.58 8.49 5.27
N LEU A 77 0.80 7.58 4.70
CA LEU A 77 -0.24 7.92 3.72
C LEU A 77 -1.34 8.76 4.35
N GLY A 78 -1.73 8.48 5.60
CA GLY A 78 -2.67 9.29 6.37
C GLY A 78 -3.96 9.59 5.60
N GLU A 79 -4.30 10.87 5.51
CA GLU A 79 -5.51 11.35 4.82
C GLU A 79 -5.52 11.14 3.31
N ASN A 80 -4.37 10.89 2.67
CA ASN A 80 -4.34 10.55 1.24
C ASN A 80 -5.13 9.27 0.95
N MET A 81 -5.33 8.40 1.94
CA MET A 81 -6.18 7.21 1.80
C MET A 81 -7.68 7.53 1.66
N ASN A 82 -8.10 8.77 1.90
CA ASN A 82 -9.47 9.21 1.60
C ASN A 82 -9.69 9.35 0.09
N ASN A 83 -8.63 9.52 -0.69
CA ASN A 83 -8.68 9.48 -2.14
C ASN A 83 -8.87 8.02 -2.61
N ALA A 84 -9.91 7.80 -3.43
CA ALA A 84 -10.29 6.48 -3.94
C ALA A 84 -9.16 5.80 -4.73
N ASP A 85 -8.43 6.55 -5.55
CA ASP A 85 -7.34 6.02 -6.38
C ASP A 85 -6.14 5.60 -5.54
N VAL A 86 -5.83 6.36 -4.49
CA VAL A 86 -4.77 6.01 -3.53
C VAL A 86 -5.16 4.76 -2.73
N ALA A 87 -6.42 4.65 -2.31
CA ALA A 87 -6.93 3.47 -1.62
C ALA A 87 -6.89 2.22 -2.53
N ALA A 88 -7.29 2.35 -3.80
CA ALA A 88 -7.23 1.28 -4.78
C ALA A 88 -5.77 0.86 -5.09
N MET A 89 -4.85 1.83 -5.18
CA MET A 89 -3.43 1.57 -5.35
C MET A 89 -2.85 0.79 -4.16
N LEU A 90 -3.20 1.18 -2.93
CA LEU A 90 -2.77 0.48 -1.72
C LEU A 90 -3.34 -0.94 -1.65
N LEU A 91 -4.60 -1.13 -2.07
CA LEU A 91 -5.22 -2.46 -2.16
C LEU A 91 -4.47 -3.34 -3.17
N ASN A 92 -4.20 -2.82 -4.37
CA ASN A 92 -3.42 -3.50 -5.39
C ASN A 92 -2.04 -3.91 -4.86
N TYR A 93 -1.34 -3.00 -4.16
CA TYR A 93 -0.07 -3.30 -3.51
C TYR A 93 -0.19 -4.48 -2.54
N VAL A 94 -1.16 -4.45 -1.63
CA VAL A 94 -1.31 -5.50 -0.60
C VAL A 94 -1.68 -6.85 -1.21
N GLN A 95 -2.60 -6.88 -2.18
CA GLN A 95 -3.09 -8.12 -2.77
C GLN A 95 -2.07 -8.75 -3.72
N ASN A 96 -1.39 -7.94 -4.55
CA ASN A 96 -0.63 -8.45 -5.69
C ASN A 96 0.89 -8.33 -5.53
N TYR A 97 1.40 -7.45 -4.67
CA TYR A 97 2.83 -7.11 -4.62
C TYR A 97 3.50 -7.35 -3.27
N ARG A 98 2.75 -7.23 -2.17
CA ARG A 98 3.27 -7.43 -0.82
C ARG A 98 3.61 -8.90 -0.50
N VAL A 99 3.15 -9.84 -1.33
CA VAL A 99 3.31 -11.29 -1.17
C VAL A 99 4.63 -11.82 -1.79
N TYR A 100 5.62 -10.97 -2.09
CA TYR A 100 6.95 -11.43 -2.53
C TYR A 100 7.86 -11.98 -1.41
N ARG A 101 7.31 -12.38 -0.26
CA ARG A 101 8.06 -13.10 0.80
C ARG A 101 7.44 -14.43 1.23
N ASN A 102 6.36 -14.93 0.61
CA ASN A 102 5.79 -16.19 1.13
C ASN A 102 5.18 -17.19 0.13
N LYS A 103 5.55 -17.16 -1.15
CA LYS A 103 5.43 -18.35 -2.01
C LYS A 103 6.64 -18.44 -2.91
N GLY A 104 7.46 -19.47 -2.69
CA GLY A 104 8.45 -19.91 -3.65
C GLY A 104 7.77 -20.05 -5.02
N TRP A 105 8.30 -19.32 -6.00
CA TRP A 105 7.94 -19.48 -7.39
C TRP A 105 8.23 -20.93 -7.79
N LYS A 106 7.20 -21.78 -7.87
CA LYS A 106 7.19 -22.84 -8.88
C LYS A 106 6.80 -22.16 -10.18
N VAL A 107 7.81 -21.91 -11.02
CA VAL A 107 7.60 -21.74 -12.45
C VAL A 107 6.95 -23.04 -12.92
N VAL A 108 5.69 -23.00 -13.35
CA VAL A 108 5.14 -24.09 -14.14
C VAL A 108 5.55 -23.76 -15.58
N GLN A 109 6.39 -24.63 -16.14
CA GLN A 109 6.78 -24.64 -17.55
C GLN A 109 5.59 -25.00 -18.43
#